data_AF-A0A524HKW4-F1
#
_entry.id   AF-A0A524HKW4-F1
#
_cell.length_a   1.000
_cell.length_b   1.000
_cell.length_c   1.000
_cell.angle_alpha   90.00
_cell.angle_beta   90.00
_cell.angle_gamma   90.00
#
_symmetry.space_group_name_H-M   'P 1'
#
loop_
_entity.id
_entity.type
_entity.pdbx_description
1 polymer ?
#
loop_
_entity_poly.entity_id
_entity_poly.type
_entity_poly.pdbx_seq_one_letter_code
_entity_poly.pdbx_strand_id
1 'polypeptide(L)'
;GAGAATARACADDAARPGLDEHQRIRARELLELERGALRSLTSCAWFFDDIGGIEPRQVLRYAAWVMAQAGESAPAIETALLDELEQAVSNDPSIGTGRDIYLRLARPAGGRESRIAAGLAAARLLAPEAASSPAWEIEGPDAALTLIHRRTGRRWQYRIAVESDGLQFHADVTGEGGAAPSRLTLVDLPERQRTALAARLRLRALPHLLSREELDQLGKGNGVTALVRQAMVRRARALRLDATRGECRDLAQLLEILEQLGQTTPFEVQSLFYRAWQGGGQANDGLRELAVPMGFETA
;
A
#
# COMPACT_ATOMS: atom_id res chain seq x y z
N GLY A 1 22.08 -2.44 -8.76
CA GLY A 1 21.59 -3.84 -8.87
C GLY A 1 22.30 -4.55 -10.01
N ALA A 2 22.53 -5.86 -9.88
CA ALA A 2 23.50 -6.63 -10.68
C ALA A 2 23.28 -6.67 -12.21
N GLY A 3 22.15 -6.18 -12.75
CA GLY A 3 21.91 -6.13 -14.20
C GLY A 3 21.54 -4.75 -14.77
N ALA A 4 21.46 -3.71 -13.93
CA ALA A 4 21.03 -2.40 -14.39
C ALA A 4 22.10 -1.66 -15.20
N ALA A 5 23.38 -1.80 -14.80
CA ALA A 5 24.51 -1.27 -15.56
C ALA A 5 24.62 -1.94 -16.93
N THR A 6 24.52 -3.28 -16.97
CA THR A 6 24.52 -4.06 -18.22
C THR A 6 23.36 -3.67 -19.15
N ALA A 7 22.16 -3.49 -18.60
CA ALA A 7 21.01 -3.04 -19.39
C ALA A 7 21.23 -1.66 -20.00
N ARG A 8 21.79 -0.71 -19.23
CA ARG A 8 22.15 0.62 -19.76
C ARG A 8 23.20 0.51 -20.86
N ALA A 9 24.28 -0.23 -20.62
CA ALA A 9 25.35 -0.43 -21.60
C ALA A 9 24.81 -1.03 -22.91
N CYS A 10 24.01 -2.10 -22.82
CA CYS A 10 23.41 -2.73 -24.01
C CYS A 10 22.48 -1.77 -24.77
N ALA A 11 21.69 -0.97 -24.05
CA ALA A 11 20.83 0.04 -24.69
C ALA A 11 21.65 1.16 -25.34
N ASP A 12 22.76 1.58 -24.73
CA ASP A 12 23.65 2.62 -25.26
C ASP A 12 24.43 2.14 -26.48
N ASP A 13 24.89 0.88 -26.47
CA ASP A 13 25.60 0.26 -27.59
C ASP A 13 24.69 0.11 -28.82
N ALA A 14 23.41 -0.17 -28.60
CA ALA A 14 22.39 -0.28 -29.66
C ALA A 14 21.81 1.09 -30.08
N ALA A 15 22.13 2.17 -29.36
CA ALA A 15 21.57 3.48 -29.62
C ALA A 15 22.16 4.12 -30.89
N ARG A 16 21.38 4.99 -31.54
CA ARG A 16 21.90 5.77 -32.66
C ARG A 16 23.06 6.67 -32.20
N PRO A 17 24.11 6.88 -33.02
CA PRO A 17 25.17 7.80 -32.69
C PRO A 17 24.63 9.24 -32.59
N GLY A 18 25.28 10.08 -31.76
CA GLY A 18 24.94 11.49 -31.63
C GLY A 18 23.78 11.82 -30.69
N LEU A 19 23.21 10.85 -29.98
CA LEU A 19 22.18 11.13 -28.98
C LEU A 19 22.76 11.78 -27.72
N ASP A 20 22.09 12.83 -27.26
CA ASP A 20 22.34 13.47 -25.97
C ASP A 20 21.87 12.58 -24.79
N GLU A 21 22.17 12.98 -23.56
CA GLU A 21 21.81 12.19 -22.37
C GLU A 21 20.29 12.06 -22.19
N HIS A 22 19.52 13.10 -22.49
CA HIS A 22 18.06 13.05 -22.35
C HIS A 22 17.45 12.06 -23.35
N GLN A 23 17.93 12.08 -24.59
CA GLN A 23 17.54 11.15 -25.64
C GLN A 23 17.96 9.71 -25.32
N ARG A 24 19.15 9.49 -24.73
CA ARG A 24 19.58 8.17 -24.25
C ARG A 24 18.68 7.65 -23.14
N ILE A 25 18.34 8.49 -22.16
CA ILE A 25 17.37 8.14 -21.11
C ILE A 25 16.02 7.76 -21.74
N ARG A 26 15.53 8.57 -22.69
CA ARG A 26 14.27 8.29 -23.37
C ARG A 26 14.29 6.99 -24.16
N ALA A 27 15.38 6.68 -24.86
CA ALA A 27 15.55 5.41 -25.57
C ALA A 27 15.48 4.22 -24.59
N ARG A 28 16.15 4.32 -23.44
CA ARG A 28 16.08 3.29 -22.39
C ARG A 28 14.67 3.17 -21.79
N GLU A 29 13.94 4.27 -21.60
CA GLU A 29 12.54 4.25 -21.15
C GLU A 29 11.64 3.51 -22.13
N LEU A 30 11.81 3.72 -23.44
CA LEU A 30 11.05 3.01 -24.47
C LEU A 30 11.33 1.49 -24.44
N LEU A 31 12.58 1.08 -24.20
CA LEU A 31 12.92 -0.33 -24.02
C LEU A 31 12.29 -0.93 -22.75
N GLU A 32 12.25 -0.17 -21.65
CA GLU A 32 11.57 -0.60 -20.43
C GLU A 32 10.05 -0.63 -20.57
N LEU A 33 9.47 0.25 -21.39
CA LEU A 33 8.07 0.24 -21.76
C LEU A 33 7.74 -1.02 -22.56
N GLU A 34 8.51 -1.34 -23.60
CA GLU A 34 8.33 -2.56 -24.41
C GLU A 34 8.44 -3.82 -23.54
N ARG A 35 9.49 -3.91 -22.72
CA ARG A 35 9.66 -5.00 -21.75
C ARG A 35 8.47 -5.12 -20.80
N GLY A 36 7.92 -3.98 -20.38
CA GLY A 36 6.73 -3.90 -19.56
C GLY A 36 5.48 -4.41 -20.28
N ALA A 37 5.26 -3.97 -21.51
CA ALA A 37 4.11 -4.35 -22.33
C ALA A 37 4.08 -5.87 -22.56
N LEU A 38 5.23 -6.48 -22.87
CA LEU A 38 5.34 -7.93 -23.01
C LEU A 38 4.97 -8.68 -21.71
N ARG A 39 5.17 -8.08 -20.53
CA ARG A 39 4.75 -8.66 -19.24
C ARG A 39 3.27 -8.49 -18.95
N SER A 40 2.63 -7.45 -19.48
CA SER A 40 1.18 -7.27 -19.32
C SER A 40 0.37 -8.16 -20.27
N LEU A 41 0.96 -8.66 -21.38
CA LEU A 41 0.27 -9.49 -22.37
C LEU A 41 0.24 -10.99 -22.01
N THR A 42 0.16 -11.33 -20.72
CA THR A 42 0.12 -12.73 -20.27
C THR A 42 -1.25 -13.34 -20.52
N SER A 43 -1.33 -14.45 -21.27
CA SER A 43 -2.59 -15.13 -21.60
C SER A 43 -3.33 -15.72 -20.39
N CYS A 44 -2.60 -16.14 -19.34
CA CYS A 44 -3.19 -16.77 -18.16
C CYS A 44 -4.16 -15.84 -17.40
N ALA A 45 -4.01 -14.53 -17.53
CA ALA A 45 -4.93 -13.58 -16.90
C ALA A 45 -6.31 -13.53 -17.56
N TRP A 46 -6.42 -14.01 -18.80
CA TRP A 46 -7.64 -13.95 -19.61
C TRP A 46 -8.28 -15.33 -19.81
N PHE A 47 -7.78 -16.35 -19.11
CA PHE A 47 -8.32 -17.71 -19.19
C PHE A 47 -9.64 -17.87 -18.44
N PHE A 48 -9.84 -17.09 -17.37
CA PHE A 48 -11.02 -17.17 -16.51
C PHE A 48 -12.18 -16.37 -17.09
N ASP A 49 -13.39 -16.76 -16.69
CA ASP A 49 -14.68 -16.30 -17.19
C ASP A 49 -15.11 -14.93 -16.67
N ASP A 50 -14.47 -14.41 -15.63
CA ASP A 50 -14.80 -13.11 -15.03
C ASP A 50 -13.61 -12.13 -15.06
N ILE A 51 -13.81 -10.97 -15.70
CA ILE A 51 -12.86 -9.85 -15.68
C ILE A 51 -12.65 -9.28 -14.26
N GLY A 52 -13.62 -9.48 -13.37
CA GLY A 52 -13.54 -9.14 -11.95
C GLY A 52 -12.58 -10.03 -11.14
N GLY A 53 -12.02 -11.09 -11.73
CA GLY A 53 -11.09 -12.01 -11.07
C GLY A 53 -9.79 -11.37 -10.56
N ILE A 54 -9.03 -12.08 -9.72
CA ILE A 54 -7.73 -11.56 -9.23
C ILE A 54 -6.69 -11.47 -10.35
N GLU A 55 -6.78 -12.34 -11.34
CA GLU A 55 -5.83 -12.48 -12.44
C GLU A 55 -5.93 -11.32 -13.45
N PRO A 56 -7.12 -10.97 -14.01
CA PRO A 56 -7.25 -9.78 -14.86
C PRO A 56 -6.86 -8.50 -14.11
N ARG A 57 -7.29 -8.36 -12.85
CA ARG A 57 -6.92 -7.20 -12.00
C ARG A 57 -5.41 -7.04 -11.88
N GLN A 58 -4.67 -8.14 -11.74
CA GLN A 58 -3.21 -8.10 -11.65
C GLN A 58 -2.57 -7.65 -12.98
N VAL A 59 -3.07 -8.12 -14.12
CA VAL A 59 -2.57 -7.67 -15.42
C VAL A 59 -2.91 -6.21 -15.69
N LEU A 60 -4.09 -5.75 -15.31
CA LEU A 60 -4.46 -4.33 -15.42
C LEU A 60 -3.55 -3.43 -14.56
N ARG A 61 -3.11 -3.91 -13.38
CA ARG A 61 -2.10 -3.20 -12.57
C ARG A 61 -0.76 -3.10 -13.29
N TYR A 62 -0.35 -4.15 -14.00
CA TYR A 62 0.86 -4.11 -14.83
C TYR A 62 0.69 -3.14 -16.00
N ALA A 63 -0.45 -3.17 -16.69
CA ALA A 63 -0.74 -2.23 -17.77
C ALA A 63 -0.67 -0.78 -17.28
N ALA A 64 -1.33 -0.44 -16.15
CA ALA A 64 -1.26 0.89 -15.54
C ALA A 64 0.18 1.31 -15.24
N TRP A 65 0.98 0.39 -14.68
CA TRP A 65 2.39 0.63 -14.34
C TRP A 65 3.26 0.91 -15.57
N VAL A 66 3.01 0.20 -16.68
CA VAL A 66 3.77 0.34 -17.92
C VAL A 66 3.35 1.59 -18.69
N MET A 67 2.04 1.84 -18.81
CA MET A 67 1.49 3.02 -19.50
C MET A 67 1.98 4.32 -18.89
N ALA A 68 2.17 4.38 -17.56
CA ALA A 68 2.75 5.55 -16.89
C ALA A 68 4.13 5.95 -17.44
N GLN A 69 4.87 5.02 -18.07
CA GLN A 69 6.19 5.29 -18.67
C GLN A 69 6.09 5.82 -20.11
N ALA A 70 4.90 5.86 -20.72
CA ALA A 70 4.71 6.33 -22.08
C ALA A 70 4.94 7.85 -22.22
N GLY A 71 4.98 8.60 -21.11
CA GLY A 71 5.17 10.04 -21.13
C GLY A 71 3.91 10.75 -21.64
N GLU A 72 4.06 11.67 -22.58
CA GLU A 72 2.95 12.48 -23.13
C GLU A 72 1.86 11.63 -23.81
N SER A 73 2.20 10.44 -24.31
CA SER A 73 1.22 9.53 -24.91
C SER A 73 0.38 8.77 -23.88
N ALA A 74 0.75 8.78 -22.59
CA ALA A 74 0.09 7.98 -21.56
C ALA A 74 -1.43 8.25 -21.45
N PRO A 75 -1.92 9.51 -21.44
CA PRO A 75 -3.36 9.77 -21.32
C PRO A 75 -4.17 9.24 -22.51
N ALA A 76 -3.63 9.33 -23.72
CA ALA A 76 -4.30 8.82 -24.92
C ALA A 76 -4.38 7.28 -24.90
N ILE A 77 -3.31 6.61 -24.48
CA ILE A 77 -3.28 5.14 -24.34
C ILE A 77 -4.25 4.70 -23.23
N GLU A 78 -4.25 5.39 -22.08
CA GLU A 78 -5.16 5.08 -20.97
C GLU A 78 -6.63 5.26 -21.40
N THR A 79 -6.95 6.31 -22.15
CA THR A 79 -8.31 6.54 -22.68
C THR A 79 -8.74 5.41 -23.61
N ALA A 80 -7.90 5.06 -24.60
CA ALA A 80 -8.20 3.97 -25.53
C ALA A 80 -8.35 2.62 -24.82
N LEU A 81 -7.55 2.36 -23.78
CA LEU A 81 -7.70 1.16 -22.96
C LEU A 81 -9.03 1.16 -22.21
N LEU A 82 -9.41 2.28 -21.60
CA LEU A 82 -10.66 2.38 -20.85
C LEU A 82 -11.89 2.13 -21.73
N ASP A 83 -11.88 2.68 -22.95
CA ASP A 83 -12.97 2.50 -23.91
C ASP A 83 -13.12 1.03 -24.34
N GLU A 84 -12.00 0.30 -24.47
CA GLU A 84 -12.03 -1.14 -24.74
C GLU A 84 -12.51 -1.94 -23.51
N LEU A 85 -12.00 -1.61 -22.32
CA LEU A 85 -12.35 -2.30 -21.07
C LEU A 85 -13.81 -2.11 -20.67
N GLU A 86 -14.43 -1.01 -21.06
CA GLU A 86 -15.85 -0.73 -20.79
C GLU A 86 -16.79 -1.79 -21.40
N GLN A 87 -16.37 -2.44 -22.49
CA GLN A 87 -17.15 -3.49 -23.17
C GLN A 87 -17.17 -4.82 -22.39
N ALA A 88 -16.22 -5.02 -21.47
CA ALA A 88 -16.16 -6.22 -20.65
C ALA A 88 -16.87 -5.98 -19.31
N VAL A 89 -17.85 -6.83 -18.98
CA VAL A 89 -18.65 -6.71 -17.76
C VAL A 89 -18.32 -7.86 -16.82
N SER A 90 -18.15 -7.56 -15.54
CA SER A 90 -17.94 -8.59 -14.53
C SER A 90 -19.20 -9.41 -14.29
N ASN A 91 -19.01 -10.68 -13.91
CA ASN A 91 -20.11 -11.54 -13.45
C ASN A 91 -20.74 -11.03 -12.14
N ASP A 92 -20.03 -10.21 -11.35
CA ASP A 92 -20.55 -9.50 -10.19
C ASP A 92 -20.99 -8.08 -10.55
N PRO A 93 -22.30 -7.76 -10.54
CA PRO A 93 -22.80 -6.43 -10.87
C PRO A 93 -22.27 -5.30 -9.98
N SER A 94 -21.84 -5.59 -8.75
CA SER A 94 -21.26 -4.59 -7.84
C SER A 94 -19.85 -4.14 -8.28
N ILE A 95 -19.15 -4.98 -9.04
CA ILE A 95 -17.84 -4.70 -9.63
C ILE A 95 -17.97 -3.88 -10.93
N GLY A 96 -19.04 -4.09 -11.70
CA GLY A 96 -19.32 -3.31 -12.91
C GLY A 96 -18.46 -3.71 -14.10
N THR A 97 -17.99 -2.72 -14.86
CA THR A 97 -17.26 -2.91 -16.12
C THR A 97 -15.74 -3.03 -15.92
N GLY A 98 -15.01 -3.45 -16.96
CA GLY A 98 -13.55 -3.41 -16.97
C GLY A 98 -12.99 -2.01 -16.73
N ARG A 99 -13.69 -0.96 -17.19
CA ARG A 99 -13.37 0.43 -16.87
C ARG A 99 -13.43 0.68 -15.36
N ASP A 100 -14.51 0.24 -14.70
CA ASP A 100 -14.68 0.38 -13.26
C ASP A 100 -13.61 -0.39 -12.48
N ILE A 101 -13.29 -1.61 -12.94
CA ILE A 101 -12.22 -2.43 -12.38
C ILE A 101 -10.88 -1.72 -12.50
N TYR A 102 -10.56 -1.19 -13.68
CA TYR A 102 -9.30 -0.48 -13.89
C TYR A 102 -9.20 0.73 -12.97
N LEU A 103 -10.21 1.61 -12.97
CA LEU A 103 -10.17 2.86 -12.21
C LEU A 103 -10.18 2.66 -10.69
N ARG A 104 -10.93 1.67 -10.18
CA ARG A 104 -11.12 1.46 -8.74
C ARG A 104 -10.14 0.46 -8.13
N LEU A 105 -9.75 -0.58 -8.87
CA LEU A 105 -9.06 -1.75 -8.31
C LEU A 105 -7.65 -1.98 -8.85
N ALA A 106 -7.34 -1.45 -10.05
CA ALA A 106 -6.06 -1.69 -10.70
C ALA A 106 -5.16 -0.44 -10.75
N ARG A 107 -5.71 0.70 -11.11
CA ARG A 107 -4.99 1.97 -11.21
C ARG A 107 -4.58 2.41 -9.80
N PRO A 108 -3.29 2.56 -9.51
CA PRO A 108 -2.85 2.94 -8.17
C PRO A 108 -3.24 4.38 -7.84
N ALA A 109 -3.49 4.64 -6.56
CA ALA A 109 -3.60 5.99 -6.04
C ALA A 109 -2.22 6.67 -6.08
N GLY A 110 -2.15 7.84 -6.73
CA GLY A 110 -0.90 8.58 -6.91
C GLY A 110 0.07 7.96 -7.93
N GLY A 111 1.12 8.71 -8.25
CA GLY A 111 2.14 8.28 -9.21
C GLY A 111 2.94 7.07 -8.72
N ARG A 112 3.33 6.19 -9.65
CA ARG A 112 4.19 5.02 -9.37
C ARG A 112 5.47 5.43 -8.64
N GLU A 113 6.13 6.46 -9.13
CA GLU A 113 7.41 6.97 -8.63
C GLU A 113 7.25 7.55 -7.23
N SER A 114 6.18 8.32 -6.97
CA SER A 114 5.91 8.88 -5.64
C SER A 114 5.67 7.81 -4.59
N ARG A 115 4.97 6.71 -4.94
CA ARG A 115 4.75 5.57 -4.02
C ARG A 115 6.06 4.88 -3.67
N ILE A 116 6.94 4.71 -4.65
CA ILE A 116 8.25 4.07 -4.46
C ILE A 116 9.16 4.98 -3.63
N ALA A 117 9.18 6.28 -3.91
CA ALA A 117 9.93 7.28 -3.15
C ALA A 117 9.48 7.29 -1.68
N ALA A 118 8.16 7.38 -1.42
CA ALA A 118 7.59 7.34 -0.09
C ALA A 118 7.93 6.05 0.65
N GLY A 119 7.78 4.89 -0.01
CA GLY A 119 8.07 3.61 0.58
C GLY A 119 9.52 3.46 0.99
N LEU A 120 10.45 3.86 0.12
CA LEU A 120 11.88 3.78 0.42
C LEU A 120 12.32 4.79 1.51
N ALA A 121 11.78 6.01 1.50
CA ALA A 121 12.03 7.02 2.55
C ALA A 121 11.50 6.55 3.91
N ALA A 122 10.24 6.10 3.95
CA ALA A 122 9.63 5.56 5.16
C ALA A 122 10.41 4.34 5.68
N ALA A 123 10.85 3.45 4.78
CA ALA A 123 11.66 2.31 5.17
C ALA A 123 13.02 2.72 5.75
N ARG A 124 13.69 3.76 5.23
CA ARG A 124 14.93 4.27 5.86
C ARG A 124 14.70 4.69 7.32
N LEU A 125 13.59 5.37 7.59
CA LEU A 125 13.26 5.88 8.92
C LEU A 125 12.79 4.78 9.89
N LEU A 126 11.98 3.83 9.41
CA LEU A 126 11.21 2.93 10.27
C LEU A 126 11.59 1.46 10.13
N ALA A 127 12.08 1.03 8.96
CA ALA A 127 12.37 -0.37 8.62
C ALA A 127 13.60 -0.52 7.68
N PRO A 128 14.83 -0.25 8.16
CA PRO A 128 16.03 -0.13 7.31
C PRO A 128 16.32 -1.36 6.45
N GLU A 129 15.91 -2.55 6.89
CA GLU A 129 15.99 -3.81 6.14
C GLU A 129 15.25 -3.78 4.78
N ALA A 130 14.26 -2.90 4.65
CA ALA A 130 13.46 -2.71 3.45
C ALA A 130 13.80 -1.42 2.69
N ALA A 131 14.80 -0.65 3.11
CA ALA A 131 15.17 0.63 2.52
C ALA A 131 15.92 0.54 1.18
N SER A 132 15.92 -0.63 0.53
CA SER A 132 16.60 -0.88 -0.74
C SER A 132 15.66 -1.42 -1.80
N SER A 133 16.03 -1.17 -3.06
CA SER A 133 15.31 -1.66 -4.23
C SER A 133 16.28 -2.12 -5.32
N PRO A 134 16.01 -3.24 -6.01
CA PRO A 134 16.83 -3.68 -7.13
C PRO A 134 16.64 -2.80 -8.38
N ALA A 135 15.47 -2.17 -8.53
CA ALA A 135 15.11 -1.34 -9.69
C ALA A 135 15.34 0.16 -9.44
N TRP A 136 15.33 0.58 -8.18
CA TRP A 136 15.36 1.99 -7.79
C TRP A 136 16.51 2.31 -6.86
N GLU A 137 16.93 3.56 -6.91
CA GLU A 137 17.95 4.14 -6.07
C GLU A 137 17.42 5.46 -5.52
N ILE A 138 17.78 5.77 -4.28
CA ILE A 138 17.41 7.03 -3.65
C ILE A 138 18.67 7.73 -3.13
N GLU A 139 18.84 8.99 -3.50
CA GLU A 139 19.94 9.86 -3.09
C GLU A 139 19.41 11.04 -2.27
N GLY A 140 20.18 11.53 -1.31
CA GLY A 140 19.79 12.63 -0.43
C GLY A 140 19.04 12.19 0.85
N PRO A 141 18.66 13.17 1.69
CA PRO A 141 17.96 12.94 2.96
C PRO A 141 16.50 12.52 2.75
N ASP A 142 15.90 11.89 3.76
CA ASP A 142 14.55 11.31 3.65
C ASP A 142 13.46 12.35 3.36
N ALA A 143 13.60 13.57 3.89
CA ALA A 143 12.64 14.66 3.68
C ALA A 143 12.70 15.29 2.28
N ALA A 144 13.81 15.10 1.56
CA ALA A 144 14.04 15.66 0.23
C ALA A 144 15.02 14.76 -0.53
N LEU A 145 14.48 13.83 -1.32
CA LEU A 145 15.26 12.80 -2.00
C LEU A 145 15.14 12.88 -3.52
N THR A 146 16.17 12.37 -4.19
CA THR A 146 16.12 12.07 -5.63
C THR A 146 15.91 10.57 -5.81
N LEU A 147 14.80 10.19 -6.42
CA LEU A 147 14.54 8.83 -6.87
C LEU A 147 15.13 8.63 -8.26
N ILE A 148 15.87 7.54 -8.46
CA ILE A 148 16.54 7.21 -9.72
C ILE A 148 16.14 5.81 -10.16
N HIS A 149 15.66 5.68 -11.39
CA HIS A 149 15.41 4.37 -11.98
C HIS A 149 16.71 3.80 -12.52
N ARG A 150 17.19 2.69 -11.94
CA ARG A 150 18.55 2.18 -12.19
C ARG A 150 18.80 1.76 -13.65
N ARG A 151 17.75 1.30 -14.36
CA ARG A 151 17.86 0.80 -15.75
C ARG A 151 17.77 1.90 -16.80
N THR A 152 17.09 3.01 -16.51
CA THR A 152 16.95 4.12 -17.47
C THR A 152 17.87 5.29 -17.15
N GLY A 153 18.18 5.49 -15.86
CA GLY A 153 18.89 6.67 -15.36
C GLY A 153 17.95 7.86 -15.11
N ARG A 154 16.64 7.71 -15.37
CA ARG A 154 15.65 8.76 -15.13
C ARG A 154 15.61 9.12 -13.64
N ARG A 155 15.50 10.41 -13.35
CA ARG A 155 15.54 11.00 -12.01
C ARG A 155 14.25 11.77 -11.74
N TRP A 156 13.80 11.72 -10.50
CA TRP A 156 12.67 12.50 -9.98
C TRP A 156 13.02 13.03 -8.60
N GLN A 157 12.73 14.30 -8.33
CA GLN A 157 12.92 14.85 -6.99
C GLN A 157 11.59 14.91 -6.23
N TYR A 158 11.63 14.54 -4.96
CA TYR A 158 10.48 14.53 -4.07
C TYR A 158 10.81 15.15 -2.72
N ARG A 159 9.86 15.93 -2.19
CA ARG A 159 9.78 16.24 -0.76
C ARG A 159 8.78 15.29 -0.11
N ILE A 160 9.15 14.71 1.02
CA ILE A 160 8.39 13.65 1.68
C ILE A 160 8.30 13.96 3.17
N ALA A 161 7.09 14.02 3.71
CA ALA A 161 6.85 14.03 5.15
C ALA A 161 6.22 12.70 5.55
N VAL A 162 6.80 12.01 6.52
CA VAL A 162 6.32 10.74 7.03
C VAL A 162 5.83 10.93 8.45
N GLU A 163 4.59 10.53 8.70
CA GLU A 163 3.96 10.59 10.02
C GLU A 163 3.43 9.20 10.38
N SER A 164 3.56 8.84 11.65
CA SER A 164 2.98 7.61 12.19
C SER A 164 2.53 7.79 13.63
N ASP A 165 1.33 7.34 13.94
CA ASP A 165 0.77 7.30 15.29
C ASP A 165 0.18 5.90 15.56
N GLY A 166 0.77 5.16 16.48
CA GLY A 166 0.45 3.75 16.69
C GLY A 166 0.68 2.92 15.42
N LEU A 167 -0.41 2.39 14.85
CA LEU A 167 -0.41 1.65 13.58
C LEU A 167 -0.72 2.52 12.36
N GLN A 168 -1.26 3.72 12.59
CA GLN A 168 -1.60 4.65 11.52
C GLN A 168 -0.32 5.21 10.92
N PHE A 169 -0.32 5.33 9.59
CA PHE A 169 0.83 5.81 8.83
C PHE A 169 0.35 6.61 7.64
N HIS A 170 0.97 7.78 7.47
CA HIS A 170 0.76 8.63 6.31
C HIS A 170 2.10 9.14 5.78
N ALA A 171 2.19 9.24 4.46
CA ALA A 171 3.29 9.90 3.78
C ALA A 171 2.75 10.94 2.81
N ASP A 172 3.08 12.21 3.04
CA ASP A 172 2.73 13.31 2.17
C ASP A 172 3.88 13.56 1.19
N VAL A 173 3.62 13.34 -0.10
CA VAL A 173 4.64 13.35 -1.17
C VAL A 173 4.38 14.48 -2.14
N THR A 174 5.38 15.34 -2.34
CA THR A 174 5.33 16.45 -3.30
C THR A 174 6.44 16.28 -4.33
N GLY A 175 6.10 16.17 -5.61
CA GLY A 175 7.07 16.10 -6.71
C GLY A 175 7.48 17.46 -7.26
N GLU A 176 8.49 17.47 -8.14
CA GLU A 176 8.84 18.64 -8.95
C GLU A 176 7.65 19.08 -9.84
N GLY A 177 7.42 20.40 -9.94
CA GLY A 177 6.35 20.98 -10.74
C GLY A 177 5.18 21.60 -9.96
N GLY A 178 5.22 21.59 -8.62
CA GLY A 178 4.25 22.32 -7.79
C GLY A 178 2.86 21.69 -7.73
N ALA A 179 2.70 20.44 -8.18
CA ALA A 179 1.47 19.68 -7.99
C ALA A 179 1.13 19.54 -6.49
N ALA A 180 -0.16 19.46 -6.17
CA ALA A 180 -0.62 19.25 -4.80
C ALA A 180 -0.01 17.96 -4.21
N PRO A 181 0.33 17.95 -2.90
CA PRO A 181 0.89 16.78 -2.26
C PRO A 181 -0.08 15.60 -2.36
N SER A 182 0.46 14.44 -2.72
CA SER A 182 -0.27 13.17 -2.65
C SER A 182 -0.11 12.59 -1.25
N ARG A 183 -1.22 12.40 -0.54
CA ARG A 183 -1.24 11.68 0.74
C ARG A 183 -1.36 10.18 0.49
N LEU A 184 -0.38 9.43 0.95
CA LEU A 184 -0.30 7.98 0.80
C LEU A 184 -0.41 7.28 2.16
N THR A 185 -1.00 6.10 2.17
CA THR A 185 -1.11 5.19 3.32
C THR A 185 -0.24 3.96 3.14
N LEU A 186 -0.19 3.05 4.12
CA LEU A 186 0.57 1.81 4.00
C LEU A 186 0.18 0.99 2.77
N VAL A 187 -1.12 0.89 2.45
CA VAL A 187 -1.59 0.08 1.30
C VAL A 187 -1.10 0.62 -0.03
N ASP A 188 -0.76 1.91 -0.09
CA ASP A 188 -0.19 2.53 -1.27
C ASP A 188 1.31 2.25 -1.41
N LEU A 189 2.00 1.76 -0.40
CA LEU A 189 3.44 1.52 -0.51
C LEU A 189 3.75 0.21 -1.25
N PRO A 190 4.93 0.09 -1.90
CA PRO A 190 5.35 -1.18 -2.48
C PRO A 190 5.44 -2.28 -1.41
N GLU A 191 5.08 -3.51 -1.78
CA GLU A 191 4.86 -4.61 -0.84
C GLU A 191 6.00 -4.85 0.14
N ARG A 192 7.26 -4.86 -0.34
CA ARG A 192 8.43 -5.07 0.51
C ARG A 192 8.50 -4.03 1.64
N GLN A 193 8.29 -2.76 1.30
CA GLN A 193 8.32 -1.65 2.26
C GLN A 193 7.07 -1.69 3.15
N ARG A 194 5.89 -1.86 2.57
CA ARG A 194 4.60 -1.98 3.29
C ARG A 194 4.66 -3.05 4.38
N THR A 195 5.08 -4.26 4.04
CA THR A 195 5.15 -5.39 4.98
C THR A 195 6.15 -5.14 6.11
N ALA A 196 7.33 -4.61 5.79
CA ALA A 196 8.34 -4.30 6.81
C ALA A 196 7.88 -3.15 7.74
N LEU A 197 7.28 -2.10 7.18
CA LEU A 197 6.73 -0.99 7.95
C LEU A 197 5.60 -1.44 8.87
N ALA A 198 4.62 -2.20 8.36
CA ALA A 198 3.53 -2.74 9.17
C ALA A 198 4.06 -3.59 10.35
N ALA A 199 5.06 -4.43 10.10
CA ALA A 199 5.71 -5.21 11.15
C ALA A 199 6.37 -4.32 12.22
N ARG A 200 7.05 -3.24 11.81
CA ARG A 200 7.72 -2.29 12.72
C ARG A 200 6.74 -1.46 13.53
N LEU A 201 5.66 -0.96 12.91
CA LEU A 201 4.60 -0.23 13.57
C LEU A 201 3.91 -1.11 14.63
N ARG A 202 3.59 -2.36 14.27
CA ARG A 202 3.06 -3.34 15.23
C ARG A 202 4.00 -3.55 16.43
N LEU A 203 5.29 -3.75 16.20
CA LEU A 203 6.26 -3.94 17.29
C LEU A 203 6.34 -2.71 18.22
N ARG A 204 6.16 -1.49 17.69
CA ARG A 204 6.11 -0.26 18.49
C ARG A 204 4.79 -0.09 19.25
N ALA A 205 3.68 -0.58 18.70
CA ALA A 205 2.36 -0.48 19.32
C ALA A 205 2.16 -1.49 20.46
N LEU A 206 2.69 -2.73 20.33
CA LEU A 206 2.46 -3.80 21.30
C LEU A 206 2.74 -3.42 22.78
N PRO A 207 3.84 -2.72 23.13
CA PRO A 207 4.10 -2.30 24.52
C PRO A 207 3.03 -1.40 25.13
N HIS A 208 2.27 -0.66 24.32
CA HIS A 208 1.17 0.19 24.77
C HIS A 208 -0.16 -0.59 24.84
N LEU A 209 -0.32 -1.61 23.99
CA LEU A 209 -1.58 -2.34 23.86
C LEU A 209 -1.69 -3.52 24.84
N LEU A 210 -0.56 -4.17 25.14
CA LEU A 210 -0.46 -5.34 26.02
C LEU A 210 -0.14 -4.94 27.47
N SER A 211 -0.58 -5.75 28.43
CA SER A 211 -0.15 -5.60 29.82
C SER A 211 1.28 -6.10 30.01
N ARG A 212 1.91 -5.76 31.14
CA ARG A 212 3.23 -6.30 31.51
C ARG A 212 3.25 -7.83 31.51
N GLU A 213 2.21 -8.46 32.05
CA GLU A 213 2.10 -9.92 32.08
C GLU A 213 2.02 -10.53 30.67
N GLU A 214 1.26 -9.91 29.76
CA GLU A 214 1.17 -10.36 28.36
C GLU A 214 2.49 -10.16 27.60
N LEU A 215 3.22 -9.08 27.88
CA LEU A 215 4.54 -8.84 27.29
C LEU A 215 5.57 -9.86 27.79
N ASP A 216 5.54 -10.20 29.08
CA ASP A 216 6.40 -11.25 29.65
C ASP A 216 6.10 -12.62 29.02
N GLN A 217 4.82 -12.91 28.75
CA GLN A 217 4.41 -14.11 28.04
C GLN A 217 4.90 -14.12 26.59
N LEU A 218 4.86 -12.98 25.90
CA LEU A 218 5.42 -12.84 24.54
C LEU A 218 6.93 -13.13 24.54
N GLY A 219 7.67 -12.60 25.52
CA GLY A 219 9.10 -12.85 25.70
C GLY A 219 9.44 -14.32 25.98
N LYS A 220 8.50 -15.09 26.55
CA LYS A 220 8.63 -16.54 26.78
C LYS A 220 8.26 -17.39 25.55
N GLY A 221 7.92 -16.77 24.42
CA GLY A 221 7.62 -17.46 23.16
C GLY A 221 6.14 -17.76 22.93
N ASN A 222 5.23 -17.22 23.75
CA ASN A 222 3.80 -17.33 23.46
C ASN A 222 3.45 -16.57 22.17
N GLY A 223 2.56 -17.14 21.35
CA GLY A 223 2.21 -16.58 20.06
C GLY A 223 1.51 -15.23 20.18
N VAL A 224 1.96 -14.25 19.37
CA VAL A 224 1.40 -12.88 19.31
C VAL A 224 -0.12 -12.91 19.15
N THR A 225 -0.65 -13.79 18.29
CA THR A 225 -2.09 -13.91 18.04
C THR A 225 -2.90 -14.20 19.31
N ALA A 226 -2.42 -15.12 20.15
CA ALA A 226 -3.12 -15.49 21.38
C ALA A 226 -3.15 -14.32 22.38
N LEU A 227 -2.02 -13.62 22.50
CA LEU A 227 -1.87 -12.48 23.41
C LEU A 227 -2.69 -11.27 22.95
N VAL A 228 -2.74 -11.00 21.64
CA VAL A 228 -3.60 -9.97 21.06
C VAL A 228 -5.07 -10.28 21.38
N ARG A 229 -5.53 -11.53 21.18
CA ARG A 229 -6.90 -11.94 21.54
C ARG A 229 -7.19 -11.73 23.03
N GLN A 230 -6.26 -12.11 23.91
CA GLN A 230 -6.40 -11.91 25.35
C GLN A 230 -6.50 -10.42 25.72
N ALA A 231 -5.65 -9.57 25.14
CA ALA A 231 -5.67 -8.14 25.35
C ALA A 231 -6.98 -7.50 24.86
N MET A 232 -7.51 -7.95 23.72
CA MET A 232 -8.81 -7.51 23.20
C MET A 232 -9.94 -7.83 24.17
N VAL A 233 -9.97 -9.05 24.72
CA VAL A 233 -10.99 -9.44 25.72
C VAL A 233 -10.89 -8.57 26.97
N ARG A 234 -9.67 -8.31 27.47
CA ARG A 234 -9.47 -7.40 28.62
C ARG A 234 -10.02 -6.00 28.33
N ARG A 235 -9.64 -5.40 27.20
CA ARG A 235 -10.01 -4.03 26.84
C ARG A 235 -11.50 -3.91 26.51
N ALA A 236 -12.09 -4.88 25.83
CA ALA A 236 -13.53 -4.92 25.59
C ALA A 236 -14.35 -5.00 26.90
N ARG A 237 -13.84 -5.67 27.94
CA ARG A 237 -14.46 -5.63 29.28
C ARG A 237 -14.37 -4.24 29.92
N ALA A 238 -13.25 -3.54 29.73
CA ALA A 238 -13.03 -2.20 30.26
C ALA A 238 -13.94 -1.14 29.61
N LEU A 239 -14.25 -1.26 28.31
CA LEU A 239 -15.15 -0.35 27.60
C LEU A 239 -16.54 -0.21 28.22
N ARG A 240 -17.02 -1.24 28.93
CA ARG A 240 -18.30 -1.15 29.66
C ARG A 240 -18.23 -0.18 30.84
N LEU A 241 -17.07 -0.07 31.47
CA LEU A 241 -16.85 0.76 32.65
C LEU A 241 -16.53 2.19 32.24
N ASP A 242 -15.65 2.36 31.24
CA ASP A 242 -15.25 3.67 30.72
C ASP A 242 -14.83 3.57 29.24
N ALA A 243 -15.69 4.06 28.35
CA ALA A 243 -15.46 4.06 26.90
C ALA A 243 -14.74 5.34 26.45
N THR A 244 -13.56 5.59 27.02
CA THR A 244 -12.73 6.72 26.59
C THR A 244 -12.29 6.56 25.13
N ARG A 245 -11.97 7.67 24.47
CA ARG A 245 -11.39 7.66 23.12
C ARG A 245 -10.08 6.86 23.06
N GLY A 246 -9.30 6.81 24.14
CA GLY A 246 -8.07 6.04 24.24
C GLY A 246 -8.31 4.53 24.22
N GLU A 247 -9.24 4.04 25.04
CA GLU A 247 -9.59 2.61 25.08
C GLU A 247 -10.20 2.12 23.75
N CYS A 248 -11.05 2.95 23.12
CA CYS A 248 -11.59 2.63 21.81
C CYS A 248 -10.48 2.54 20.75
N ARG A 249 -9.53 3.50 20.75
CA ARG A 249 -8.38 3.50 19.85
C ARG A 249 -7.48 2.29 20.05
N ASP A 250 -7.18 1.92 21.29
CA ASP A 250 -6.34 0.76 21.59
C ASP A 250 -7.00 -0.55 21.14
N LEU A 251 -8.31 -0.69 21.33
CA LEU A 251 -9.06 -1.84 20.81
C LEU A 251 -9.08 -1.88 19.27
N ALA A 252 -9.21 -0.72 18.62
CA ALA A 252 -9.12 -0.60 17.16
C ALA A 252 -7.74 -1.04 16.65
N GLN A 253 -6.66 -0.63 17.33
CA GLN A 253 -5.31 -1.06 16.97
C GLN A 253 -5.10 -2.57 17.14
N LEU A 254 -5.66 -3.18 18.19
CA LEU A 254 -5.60 -4.63 18.36
C LEU A 254 -6.38 -5.38 17.28
N LEU A 255 -7.54 -4.86 16.84
CA LEU A 255 -8.28 -5.40 15.69
C LEU A 255 -7.44 -5.35 14.42
N GLU A 256 -6.81 -4.20 14.14
CA GLU A 256 -5.96 -4.03 12.96
C GLU A 256 -4.76 -4.99 12.98
N ILE A 257 -4.11 -5.19 14.14
CA ILE A 257 -3.04 -6.20 14.29
C ILE A 257 -3.56 -7.61 13.99
N LEU A 258 -4.77 -7.92 14.46
CA LEU A 258 -5.39 -9.23 14.24
C LEU A 258 -5.69 -9.46 12.75
N GLU A 259 -6.20 -8.44 12.06
CA GLU A 259 -6.44 -8.47 10.61
C GLU A 259 -5.14 -8.62 9.82
N GLN A 260 -4.08 -7.89 10.19
CA GLN A 260 -2.73 -8.06 9.61
C GLN A 260 -2.15 -9.46 9.81
N LEU A 261 -2.61 -10.19 10.84
CA LEU A 261 -2.27 -11.59 11.11
C LEU A 261 -3.20 -12.58 10.39
N GLY A 262 -4.12 -12.11 9.56
CA GLY A 262 -5.07 -12.93 8.79
C GLY A 262 -6.11 -13.61 9.68
N GLN A 263 -6.49 -12.97 10.78
CA GLN A 263 -7.42 -13.52 11.77
C GLN A 263 -8.71 -12.70 11.82
N THR A 264 -9.82 -13.36 12.16
CA THR A 264 -11.12 -12.71 12.33
C THR A 264 -11.34 -12.24 13.77
N THR A 265 -12.15 -11.20 13.93
CA THR A 265 -12.58 -10.70 15.24
C THR A 265 -13.15 -11.84 16.11
N PRO A 266 -12.65 -12.05 17.35
CA PRO A 266 -13.17 -13.10 18.22
C PRO A 266 -14.61 -12.82 18.68
N PHE A 267 -15.47 -13.85 18.63
CA PHE A 267 -16.87 -13.74 19.05
C PHE A 267 -17.05 -13.25 20.50
N GLU A 268 -16.17 -13.64 21.42
CA GLU A 268 -16.20 -13.13 22.80
C GLU A 268 -16.00 -11.60 22.86
N VAL A 269 -15.10 -11.07 22.03
CA VAL A 269 -14.86 -9.62 21.96
C VAL A 269 -16.08 -8.89 21.42
N GLN A 270 -16.72 -9.43 20.35
CA GLN A 270 -17.97 -8.87 19.81
C GLN A 270 -19.09 -8.86 20.85
N SER A 271 -19.25 -9.95 21.60
CA SER A 271 -20.25 -10.08 22.66
C SER A 271 -20.04 -9.08 23.80
N LEU A 272 -18.78 -8.83 24.16
CA LEU A 272 -18.41 -7.85 25.19
C LEU A 272 -18.62 -6.42 24.69
N PHE A 273 -18.19 -6.12 23.45
CA PHE A 273 -18.41 -4.84 22.81
C PHE A 273 -19.91 -4.52 22.68
N TYR A 274 -20.73 -5.48 22.27
CA TYR A 274 -22.19 -5.30 22.13
C TYR A 274 -22.85 -4.81 23.43
N ARG A 275 -22.37 -5.28 24.58
CA ARG A 275 -22.89 -4.82 25.89
C ARG A 275 -22.56 -3.35 26.15
N ALA A 276 -21.38 -2.88 25.74
CA ALA A 276 -21.03 -1.47 25.81
C ALA A 276 -21.81 -0.64 24.77
N TRP A 277 -22.00 -1.18 23.56
CA TRP A 277 -22.77 -0.57 22.47
C TRP A 277 -24.24 -0.32 22.86
N GLN A 278 -24.91 -1.32 23.46
CA GLN A 278 -26.29 -1.20 23.95
C GLN A 278 -26.45 -0.21 25.11
N GLY A 279 -25.38 0.03 25.88
CA GLY A 279 -25.38 0.95 27.03
C GLY A 279 -25.30 2.44 26.67
N GLY A 280 -25.63 2.83 25.43
CA GLY A 280 -25.53 4.22 24.94
C GLY A 280 -24.37 4.48 23.96
N GLY A 281 -23.75 3.43 23.40
CA GLY A 281 -22.60 3.55 22.51
C GLY A 281 -22.88 4.28 21.19
N GLN A 282 -24.14 4.39 20.78
CA GLN A 282 -24.54 5.16 19.59
C GLN A 282 -24.26 6.68 19.73
N ALA A 283 -24.11 7.19 20.95
CA ALA A 283 -23.75 8.58 21.24
C ALA A 283 -22.24 8.79 21.46
N ASN A 284 -21.42 7.73 21.43
CA ASN A 284 -19.97 7.80 21.63
C ASN A 284 -19.25 7.54 20.30
N ASP A 285 -18.57 8.57 19.79
CA ASP A 285 -17.85 8.51 18.50
C ASP A 285 -16.89 7.31 18.40
N GLY A 286 -16.13 7.03 19.47
CA GLY A 286 -15.13 5.95 19.47
C GLY A 286 -15.77 4.55 19.41
N LEU A 287 -16.94 4.38 20.03
CA LEU A 287 -17.69 3.13 19.90
C LEU A 287 -18.35 3.02 18.52
N ARG A 288 -18.80 4.13 17.90
CA ARG A 288 -19.34 4.12 16.54
C ARG A 288 -18.29 3.67 15.51
N GLU A 289 -17.05 4.15 15.64
CA GLU A 289 -15.94 3.74 14.77
C GLU A 289 -15.63 2.24 14.85
N LEU A 290 -15.83 1.63 16.03
CA LEU A 290 -15.62 0.20 16.26
C LEU A 290 -16.79 -0.69 15.82
N ALA A 291 -17.98 -0.13 15.61
CA ALA A 291 -19.19 -0.92 15.35
C ALA A 291 -19.06 -1.79 14.08
N VAL A 292 -18.64 -1.19 12.96
CA VAL A 292 -18.50 -1.90 11.68
C VAL A 292 -17.43 -3.00 11.75
N PRO A 293 -16.18 -2.75 12.23
CA PRO A 293 -15.18 -3.81 12.45
C PRO A 293 -15.64 -4.93 13.39
N MET A 294 -16.57 -4.63 14.29
CA MET A 294 -17.15 -5.60 15.23
C MET A 294 -18.38 -6.32 14.66
N GLY A 295 -18.84 -6.00 13.45
CA GLY A 295 -19.97 -6.64 12.78
C GLY A 295 -21.34 -6.05 13.12
N PHE A 296 -21.40 -4.78 13.53
CA PHE A 296 -22.62 -4.06 13.86
C PHE A 296 -22.87 -2.91 12.89
N GLU A 297 -24.12 -2.71 12.50
CA GLU A 297 -24.54 -1.58 11.66
C GLU A 297 -24.61 -0.28 12.49
N THR A 298 -24.15 0.81 11.89
CA THR A 298 -24.33 2.17 12.42
C THR A 298 -25.54 2.80 11.74
N ALA A 299 -26.51 3.24 12.55
CA ALA A 299 -27.67 4.02 12.07
C ALA A 299 -27.29 5.48 11.81
#